data_AF-A0A662DCN9-F1
#
_entry.id   AF-A0A662DCN9-F1
#
_cell.length_a   1.000
_cell.length_b   1.000
_cell.length_c   1.000
_cell.angle_alpha   90.00
_cell.angle_beta   90.00
_cell.angle_gamma   90.00
#
_symmetry.space_group_name_H-M   'P 1'
#
loop_
_entity.id
_entity.type
_entity.pdbx_description
1 polymer ?
#
loop_
_entity_poly.entity_id
_entity_poly.type
_entity_poly.pdbx_seq_one_letter_code
_entity_poly.pdbx_strand_id
1 'polypeptide(L)' 'MLAFIKNIGGPELIIILVVVLLLFGAAKLPQLARSLGASAKEFKKGVEDGVSEEDADAEDSSA' A
#
# COMPACT_ATOMS: atom_id res chain seq x y z
N MET A 1 32.67 -5.45 -1.23
CA MET A 1 31.32 -6.00 -1.51
C MET A 1 30.28 -5.61 -0.45
N LEU A 2 30.58 -5.65 0.85
CA LEU A 2 29.66 -5.26 1.93
C LEU A 2 29.45 -3.74 2.15
N ALA A 3 30.31 -2.89 1.58
CA ALA A 3 30.17 -1.43 1.68
C ALA A 3 28.96 -0.88 0.90
N PHE A 4 28.47 -1.61 -0.10
CA PHE A 4 27.35 -1.22 -0.97
C PHE A 4 25.99 -1.24 -0.26
N ILE A 5 25.83 -2.06 0.79
CA ILE A 5 24.56 -2.21 1.51
C ILE A 5 24.50 -1.24 2.71
N LYS A 6 25.65 -0.93 3.32
CA LYS A 6 25.74 0.00 4.46
C LYS A 6 25.60 1.48 4.08
N ASN A 7 25.67 1.79 2.80
CA ASN A 7 25.58 3.15 2.27
C ASN A 7 24.46 3.23 1.22
N ILE A 8 23.33 2.53 1.43
CA ILE A 8 22.10 2.86 0.69
C ILE A 8 21.65 4.23 1.21
N GLY A 9 22.26 5.27 0.67
CA GLY A 9 21.84 6.64 0.85
C GLY A 9 20.78 7.00 -0.19
N GLY A 10 20.35 8.27 -0.15
CA GLY A 10 19.47 8.82 -1.18
C GLY A 10 19.91 8.58 -2.64
N PRO A 11 21.21 8.62 -2.98
CA PRO A 11 21.68 8.41 -4.36
C PRO A 11 21.41 6.99 -4.91
N GLU A 12 21.66 5.93 -4.14
CA GLU A 12 21.42 4.56 -4.57
C GLU A 12 19.93 4.30 -4.82
N LEU A 13 19.05 4.86 -3.98
CA LEU A 13 17.61 4.76 -4.14
C LEU A 13 17.13 5.42 -5.44
N ILE A 14 17.73 6.57 -5.81
CA ILE A 14 17.44 7.26 -7.08
C ILE A 14 17.85 6.38 -8.27
N ILE A 15 19.02 5.72 -8.22
CA ILE A 15 19.46 4.83 -9.30
C ILE A 15 18.49 3.66 -9.47
N ILE A 16 18.08 3.03 -8.38
CA ILE A 16 17.09 1.93 -8.41
C ILE A 16 15.77 2.44 -8.99
N LEU A 17 15.30 3.61 -8.54
CA LEU A 17 14.08 4.23 -9.06
C LEU A 17 14.16 4.47 -10.57
N VAL A 18 15.29 4.96 -11.08
CA VAL A 18 15.54 5.17 -12.51
C VAL A 18 15.50 3.85 -13.28
N VAL A 19 16.13 2.79 -12.78
CA VAL A 19 16.08 1.46 -13.43
C VAL A 19 14.64 0.94 -13.49
N VAL A 20 13.89 1.03 -12.39
CA VAL A 20 12.47 0.64 -12.34
C VAL A 20 11.64 1.49 -13.31
N LEU A 21 11.88 2.80 -13.37
CA LEU A 21 11.24 3.72 -14.31
C LEU A 21 11.54 3.39 -15.77
N LEU A 22 12.74 2.90 -16.10
CA LEU A 22 13.09 2.47 -17.46
C LEU A 22 12.39 1.15 -17.84
N LEU A 23 12.29 0.21 -16.91
CA LEU A 23 11.65 -1.09 -17.15
C LEU A 23 10.13 -0.98 -17.27
N PHE A 24 9.49 -0.26 -16.35
CA PHE A 24 8.04 -0.15 -16.28
C PHE A 24 7.49 1.11 -16.96
N GLY A 25 8.30 2.16 -17.09
CA GLY A 25 7.89 3.47 -17.59
C GLY A 25 7.37 4.40 -16.47
N ALA A 26 7.62 5.70 -16.63
CA ALA A 26 7.19 6.74 -15.67
C ALA A 26 5.68 6.80 -15.43
N ALA A 27 4.88 6.38 -16.41
CA ALA A 27 3.42 6.37 -16.29
C ALA A 27 2.86 5.15 -15.54
N LYS A 28 3.59 4.01 -15.51
CA LYS A 28 3.05 2.75 -14.97
C LYS A 28 3.14 2.66 -13.46
N LEU A 29 4.23 3.15 -12.85
CA LEU A 29 4.36 3.22 -11.39
C LEU A 29 3.20 3.96 -10.70
N PRO A 30 2.82 5.19 -11.10
CA PRO A 30 1.70 5.90 -10.46
C PRO A 30 0.35 5.26 -10.78
N GLN A 31 0.18 4.64 -11.95
CA GLN A 31 -1.05 3.89 -12.27
C GLN A 31 -1.22 2.68 -11.35
N LEU A 32 -0.16 1.89 -11.16
CA LEU A 32 -0.14 0.73 -10.26
C LEU A 32 -0.36 1.15 -8.81
N ALA A 33 0.29 2.23 -8.36
CA ALA A 33 0.09 2.75 -7.01
C ALA A 33 -1.35 3.22 -6.77
N ARG A 34 -1.98 3.86 -7.77
CA ARG A 34 -3.38 4.30 -7.69
C ARG A 34 -4.34 3.12 -7.65
N SER A 35 -4.17 2.11 -8.50
CA SER A 35 -5.03 0.93 -8.50
C SER A 35 -4.89 0.14 -7.20
N LEU A 36 -3.66 -0.08 -6.75
CA LEU A 36 -3.38 -0.78 -5.50
C LEU A 36 -3.91 0.00 -4.29
N GLY A 37 -3.76 1.32 -4.29
CA GLY A 37 -4.29 2.21 -3.25
C GLY A 37 -5.81 2.24 -3.21
N ALA A 38 -6.49 2.22 -4.36
CA ALA A 38 -7.94 2.11 -4.43
C ALA A 38 -8.42 0.77 -3.85
N SER A 39 -7.82 -0.34 -4.27
CA SER A 39 -8.14 -1.67 -3.72
C SER A 39 -7.85 -1.77 -2.22
N ALA A 40 -6.72 -1.23 -1.75
CA ALA A 40 -6.38 -1.22 -0.33
C ALA A 40 -7.35 -0.36 0.50
N LYS A 41 -7.83 0.76 -0.07
CA LYS A 41 -8.82 1.64 0.58
C LYS A 41 -10.17 0.95 0.71
N GLU A 42 -10.65 0.31 -0.36
CA GLU A 42 -11.91 -0.46 -0.34
C GLU A 42 -11.81 -1.66 0.60
N PHE A 43 -10.69 -2.38 0.57
CA PHE A 43 -10.41 -3.48 1.50
C PHE A 43 -10.47 -3.01 2.96
N LYS A 44 -9.77 -1.91 3.29
CA LYS A 44 -9.78 -1.36 4.64
C LYS A 44 -11.18 -0.94 5.08
N LYS A 45 -11.94 -0.30 4.19
CA LYS A 45 -13.33 0.09 4.48
C LYS A 45 -14.22 -1.12 4.75
N GLY A 46 -14.16 -2.16 3.93
CA GLY A 46 -14.95 -3.37 4.14
C GLY A 46 -14.61 -4.09 5.45
N VAL A 47 -13.35 -4.05 5.87
CA VAL A 47 -12.93 -4.58 7.18
C VAL A 47 -13.45 -3.71 8.33
N GLU A 48 -13.38 -2.38 8.23
CA GLU A 48 -13.91 -1.47 9.25
C GLU A 48 -15.44 -1.58 9.39
N ASP A 49 -16.17 -1.63 8.27
CA ASP A 49 -17.62 -1.77 8.24
C ASP A 49 -18.05 -3.12 8.84
N GLY A 50 -17.39 -4.22 8.49
CA GLY A 50 -17.71 -5.56 9.03
C GLY A 50 -17.39 -5.73 10.52
N VAL A 51 -16.35 -5.08 11.03
CA VAL A 51 -16.04 -5.07 12.47
C VAL A 51 -17.06 -4.21 13.24
N SER A 52 -17.54 -3.12 12.65
CA SER A 52 -18.53 -2.24 13.30
C SER A 52 -19.96 -2.80 13.31
N GLU A 53 -20.28 -3.75 12.42
CA GLU A 53 -21.58 -4.46 12.41
C GLU A 53 -21.66 -5.53 13.52
N GLU A 54 -20.54 -6.14 13.92
CA GLU A 54 -20.50 -7.12 15.03
C GLU A 54 -20.75 -6.49 16.42
N ASP A 55 -20.48 -5.19 16.58
CA ASP A 55 -20.73 -4.45 17.84
C ASP A 55 -22.19 -3.94 17.98
N ALA A 56 -22.97 -3.90 16.89
CA ALA A 56 -24.34 -3.35 16.89
C ALA A 56 -25.44 -4.41 17.12
N ASP A 57 -25.17 -5.70 16.87
CA ASP A 57 -26.14 -6.79 17.00
C ASP A 57 -26.29 -7.31 18.45
N ALA A 58 -25.39 -6.91 19.36
CA ALA A 58 -25.40 -7.34 20.76
C ALA A 58 -26.39 -6.58 21.67
N GLU A 59 -26.98 -5.46 21.21
CA GLU A 59 -27.83 -4.60 22.03
C GLU A 59 -29.35 -4.85 21.84
N ASP A 60 -29.79 -5.58 20.80
CA ASP A 60 -31.22 -5.83 20.50
C ASP A 60 -31.76 -7.17 21.02
N SER A 61 -30.91 -8.06 21.56
CA SER A 61 -31.34 -9.37 22.09
C SER A 61 -31.74 -9.37 23.58
N SER A 62 -31.78 -8.22 24.26
CA SER A 62 -32.13 -8.13 25.70
C SER A 62 -33.38 -7.32 26.05
N ALA A 63 -34.16 -6.89 25.05
CA ALA A 63 -35.44 -6.19 25.27
C ALA A 63 -36.67 -7.12 25.17
#